data_AF-A0A7Y7IK10-F1
#
_entry.id   AF-A0A7Y7IK10-F1
#
_cell.length_a   1.000
_cell.length_b   1.000
_cell.length_c   1.000
_cell.angle_alpha   90.00
_cell.angle_beta   90.00
_cell.angle_gamma   90.00
#
_symmetry.space_group_name_H-M   'P 1'
#
loop_
_entity.id
_entity.type
_entity.pdbx_description
1 polymer ?
#
loop_
_entity_poly.entity_id
_entity_poly.type
_entity_poly.pdbx_seq_one_letter_code
_entity_poly.pdbx_strand_id
1 'polypeptide(L)'
;THYAANLMAATPKNLWPAVKAMLHSVYDQPDPASVNAQFDRLLDYVETKLPKVFAHLDAARADILAFTAFPKDVWQQVWSNNPNERLNKEIRRRTDVVGIFPNRDAITRLVGPVLAEQSDERAEGRRYFGLEVLARCRLTALDPSDVPQHTDLPALDSTEIAA
;
A
#
# COMPACT_ATOMS: atom_id res chain seq x y z
N THR A 1 -0.76 -5.89 4.09
CA THR A 1 0.36 -4.92 4.12
C THR A 1 1.67 -5.64 4.40
N HIS A 2 2.79 -5.16 3.86
CA HIS A 2 4.12 -5.69 4.16
C HIS A 2 4.42 -5.70 5.67
N TYR A 3 3.94 -4.68 6.41
CA TYR A 3 4.12 -4.59 7.85
C TYR A 3 3.49 -5.78 8.61
N ALA A 4 2.25 -6.16 8.30
CA ALA A 4 1.58 -7.28 8.98
C ALA A 4 2.32 -8.61 8.77
N ALA A 5 2.94 -8.82 7.60
CA ALA A 5 3.75 -10.01 7.34
C ALA A 5 5.04 -10.03 8.19
N ASN A 6 5.72 -8.89 8.32
CA ASN A 6 6.89 -8.75 9.19
C ASN A 6 6.54 -8.96 10.66
N LEU A 7 5.42 -8.39 11.11
CA LEU A 7 4.94 -8.58 12.48
C LEU A 7 4.56 -10.04 12.76
N MET A 8 3.95 -10.72 11.79
CA MET A 8 3.64 -12.16 11.89
C MET A 8 4.91 -12.99 12.07
N ALA A 9 6.00 -12.66 11.36
CA ALA A 9 7.27 -13.37 11.50
C ALA A 9 7.89 -13.23 12.91
N ALA A 10 7.65 -12.09 13.58
CA ALA A 10 8.08 -11.86 14.96
C ALA A 10 7.12 -12.45 16.02
N THR A 11 5.92 -12.90 15.61
CA THR A 11 4.86 -13.36 16.51
C THR A 11 4.75 -14.90 16.53
N PRO A 12 4.66 -15.55 17.70
CA PRO A 12 4.35 -16.98 17.77
C PRO A 12 3.04 -17.33 17.06
N LYS A 13 3.03 -18.41 16.26
CA LYS A 13 1.90 -18.77 15.38
C LYS A 13 0.56 -18.89 16.10
N ASN A 14 0.57 -19.39 17.35
CA ASN A 14 -0.64 -19.56 18.17
C ASN A 14 -1.24 -18.22 18.67
N LEU A 15 -0.41 -17.17 18.79
CA LEU A 15 -0.83 -15.85 19.25
C LEU A 15 -1.10 -14.87 18.09
N TRP A 16 -0.64 -15.20 16.88
CA TRP A 16 -0.84 -14.37 15.70
C TRP A 16 -2.30 -13.97 15.45
N PRO A 17 -3.33 -14.85 15.55
CA PRO A 17 -4.71 -14.43 15.32
C PRO A 17 -5.16 -13.27 16.24
N ALA A 18 -4.75 -13.29 17.51
CA ALA A 18 -5.08 -12.25 18.47
C ALA A 18 -4.35 -10.93 18.16
N VAL A 19 -3.02 -10.99 17.96
CA VAL A 19 -2.20 -9.81 17.61
C VAL A 19 -2.70 -9.17 16.31
N LYS A 20 -3.01 -9.99 15.30
CA LYS A 20 -3.56 -9.54 14.03
C LYS A 20 -4.90 -8.82 14.21
N ALA A 21 -5.82 -9.39 14.99
CA ALA A 21 -7.13 -8.78 15.25
C ALA A 21 -6.99 -7.42 15.94
N MET A 22 -6.11 -7.32 16.94
CA MET A 22 -5.84 -6.07 17.65
C MET A 22 -5.16 -5.03 16.76
N LEU A 23 -4.25 -5.44 15.87
CA LEU A 23 -3.66 -4.52 14.89
C LEU A 23 -4.71 -4.02 13.89
N HIS A 24 -5.60 -4.89 13.42
CA HIS A 24 -6.67 -4.48 12.50
C HIS A 24 -7.64 -3.49 13.15
N SER A 25 -7.99 -3.69 14.42
CA SER A 25 -8.90 -2.78 15.11
C SER A 25 -8.32 -1.37 15.31
N VAL A 26 -7.00 -1.18 15.24
CA VAL A 26 -6.37 0.17 15.21
C VAL A 26 -6.84 0.96 13.99
N TYR A 27 -6.93 0.33 12.82
CA TYR A 27 -7.32 1.00 11.57
C TYR A 27 -8.81 1.34 11.50
N ASP A 28 -9.63 0.64 12.29
CA ASP A 28 -11.09 0.80 12.32
C ASP A 28 -11.55 1.94 13.25
N GLN A 29 -10.64 2.61 13.95
CA GLN A 29 -10.98 3.65 14.92
C GLN A 29 -11.52 4.93 14.24
N PRO A 30 -12.44 5.66 14.89
CA PRO A 30 -13.14 6.80 14.28
C PRO A 30 -12.26 8.05 14.10
N ASP A 31 -11.26 8.25 14.96
CA ASP A 31 -10.46 9.48 15.04
C ASP A 31 -9.02 9.20 15.52
N PRO A 32 -8.07 10.15 15.34
CA PRO A 32 -6.66 9.93 15.66
C PRO A 32 -6.39 9.62 17.13
N ALA A 33 -7.17 10.17 18.07
CA ALA A 33 -6.99 9.91 19.49
C ALA A 33 -7.41 8.48 19.81
N SER A 34 -8.54 8.02 19.26
CA SER A 34 -8.99 6.63 19.37
C SER A 34 -8.02 5.64 18.72
N VAL A 35 -7.43 6.00 17.57
CA VAL A 35 -6.35 5.21 16.91
C VAL A 35 -5.17 5.02 17.86
N ASN A 36 -4.65 6.11 18.44
CA ASN A 36 -3.52 6.06 19.37
C ASN A 36 -3.85 5.25 20.62
N ALA A 37 -5.01 5.48 21.23
CA ALA A 37 -5.45 4.73 22.40
C ALA A 37 -5.60 3.23 22.12
N GLN A 38 -6.08 2.84 20.92
CA GLN A 38 -6.16 1.44 20.53
C GLN A 38 -4.78 0.83 20.28
N PHE A 39 -3.82 1.61 19.76
CA PHE A 39 -2.45 1.17 19.59
C PHE A 39 -1.74 0.98 20.94
N ASP A 40 -1.98 1.86 21.91
CA ASP A 40 -1.45 1.73 23.26
C ASP A 40 -1.96 0.44 23.93
N ARG A 41 -3.26 0.13 23.82
CA ARG A 41 -3.82 -1.15 24.30
C ARG A 41 -3.15 -2.38 23.66
N LEU A 42 -2.77 -2.27 22.39
CA LEU A 42 -2.04 -3.33 21.69
C LEU A 42 -0.63 -3.48 22.28
N LEU A 43 0.08 -2.38 22.53
CA LEU A 43 1.39 -2.39 23.17
C LEU A 43 1.31 -3.02 24.57
N ASP A 44 0.36 -2.59 25.41
CA ASP A 44 0.15 -3.15 26.75
C ASP A 44 -0.08 -4.67 26.72
N TYR A 45 -0.85 -5.15 25.75
CA TYR A 45 -1.13 -6.59 25.60
C TYR A 45 0.12 -7.41 25.29
N VAL A 46 1.03 -6.87 24.47
CA VAL A 46 2.23 -7.60 24.03
C VAL A 46 3.45 -7.36 24.91
N GLU A 47 3.47 -6.30 25.74
CA GLU A 47 4.64 -5.85 26.50
C GLU A 47 5.35 -6.98 27.26
N THR A 48 4.64 -7.65 28.17
CA THR A 48 5.25 -8.70 28.99
C THR A 48 5.36 -10.03 28.25
N LYS A 49 4.35 -10.39 27.46
CA LYS A 49 4.23 -11.73 26.86
C LYS A 49 5.08 -11.89 25.59
N LEU A 50 5.29 -10.81 24.86
CA LEU A 50 5.85 -10.78 23.52
C LEU A 50 6.76 -9.53 23.35
N PRO A 51 7.86 -9.40 24.12
CA PRO A 51 8.71 -8.20 24.10
C PRO A 51 9.33 -7.89 22.73
N LYS A 52 9.56 -8.90 21.89
CA LYS A 52 10.01 -8.71 20.50
C LYS A 52 8.93 -8.08 19.62
N VAL A 53 7.67 -8.47 19.81
CA VAL A 53 6.52 -7.90 19.09
C VAL A 53 6.27 -6.47 19.56
N PHE A 54 6.39 -6.23 20.87
CA PHE A 54 6.36 -4.88 21.45
C PHE A 54 7.38 -3.96 20.78
N ALA A 55 8.66 -4.33 20.81
CA ALA A 55 9.72 -3.51 20.24
C ALA A 55 9.51 -3.22 18.74
N HIS A 56 8.99 -4.19 18.00
CA HIS A 56 8.68 -4.02 16.58
C HIS A 56 7.51 -3.05 16.34
N LEU A 57 6.47 -3.09 17.18
CA LEU A 57 5.32 -2.18 17.10
C LEU A 57 5.70 -0.76 17.53
N ASP A 58 6.42 -0.62 18.63
CA ASP A 58 6.83 0.67 19.17
C ASP A 58 7.74 1.43 18.18
N ALA A 59 8.74 0.74 17.64
CA ALA A 59 9.64 1.31 16.63
C ALA A 59 8.92 1.75 15.34
N ALA A 60 7.83 1.07 14.98
CA ALA A 60 7.08 1.35 13.76
C ALA A 60 5.83 2.23 14.01
N ARG A 61 5.59 2.71 15.24
CA ARG A 61 4.37 3.44 15.60
C ARG A 61 4.11 4.63 14.68
N ALA A 62 5.14 5.45 14.45
CA ALA A 62 5.01 6.63 13.59
C ALA A 62 4.57 6.26 12.17
N ASP A 63 5.18 5.22 11.59
CA ASP A 63 4.87 4.75 10.23
C ASP A 63 3.47 4.12 10.14
N ILE A 64 3.09 3.31 11.14
CA ILE A 64 1.78 2.63 11.17
C ILE A 64 0.65 3.64 11.33
N LEU A 65 0.85 4.68 12.14
CA LEU A 65 -0.18 5.66 12.46
C LEU A 65 -0.16 6.90 11.54
N ALA A 66 0.79 6.99 10.61
CA ALA A 66 0.94 8.12 9.69
C ALA A 66 -0.34 8.43 8.89
N PHE A 67 -1.17 7.43 8.60
CA PHE A 67 -2.44 7.63 7.90
C PHE A 67 -3.38 8.60 8.63
N THR A 68 -3.26 8.75 9.95
CA THR A 68 -4.10 9.64 10.76
C THR A 68 -3.84 11.13 10.51
N ALA A 69 -2.71 11.48 9.88
CA ALA A 69 -2.42 12.84 9.44
C ALA A 69 -3.27 13.28 8.24
N PHE A 70 -3.90 12.33 7.53
CA PHE A 70 -4.76 12.62 6.39
C PHE A 70 -6.22 12.81 6.81
N PRO A 71 -7.05 13.44 5.95
CA PRO A 71 -8.50 13.46 6.11
C PRO A 71 -9.11 12.06 6.32
N LYS A 72 -10.10 11.94 7.21
CA LYS A 72 -10.69 10.65 7.60
C LYS A 72 -11.29 9.85 6.43
N ASP A 73 -11.80 10.55 5.42
CA ASP A 73 -12.37 9.97 4.20
C ASP A 73 -11.37 9.24 3.31
N VAL A 74 -10.06 9.41 3.54
CA VAL A 74 -9.01 8.67 2.80
C VAL A 74 -8.26 7.64 3.59
N TRP A 75 -8.54 7.48 4.89
CA TRP A 75 -7.75 6.58 5.74
C TRP A 75 -7.68 5.17 5.17
N GLN A 76 -8.82 4.61 4.79
CA GLN A 76 -8.90 3.25 4.25
C GLN A 76 -8.03 3.06 3.01
N GLN A 77 -7.96 4.06 2.14
CA GLN A 77 -7.16 4.06 0.94
C GLN A 77 -5.67 4.18 1.25
N VAL A 78 -5.29 4.90 2.30
CA VAL A 78 -3.89 5.09 2.72
C VAL A 78 -3.32 3.82 3.38
N TRP A 79 -4.06 3.19 4.30
CA TRP A 79 -3.54 2.01 5.02
C TRP A 79 -3.80 0.68 4.28
N SER A 80 -4.75 0.62 3.32
CA SER A 80 -5.05 -0.60 2.58
C SER A 80 -4.03 -0.87 1.47
N ASN A 81 -3.57 -2.12 1.41
CA ASN A 81 -2.72 -2.62 0.33
C ASN A 81 -3.50 -3.39 -0.75
N ASN A 82 -4.84 -3.41 -0.65
CA ASN A 82 -5.70 -4.21 -1.53
C ASN A 82 -5.51 -3.92 -3.04
N PRO A 83 -5.34 -2.65 -3.48
CA PRO A 83 -5.09 -2.38 -4.91
C PRO A 83 -3.79 -3.01 -5.42
N ASN A 84 -2.70 -2.93 -4.65
CA ASN A 84 -1.42 -3.55 -5.01
C ASN A 84 -1.49 -5.07 -4.97
N GLU A 85 -2.17 -5.63 -3.97
CA GLU A 85 -2.38 -7.09 -3.86
C GLU A 85 -3.21 -7.62 -5.02
N ARG A 86 -4.25 -6.89 -5.45
CA ARG A 86 -5.06 -7.21 -6.63
C ARG A 86 -4.23 -7.20 -7.91
N LEU A 87 -3.44 -6.13 -8.13
CA LEU A 87 -2.55 -6.04 -9.29
C LEU A 87 -1.49 -7.16 -9.29
N ASN A 88 -0.83 -7.41 -8.15
CA ASN A 88 0.17 -8.48 -8.03
C ASN A 88 -0.43 -9.86 -8.26
N LYS A 89 -1.68 -10.10 -7.82
CA LYS A 89 -2.39 -11.35 -8.09
C LYS A 89 -2.68 -11.51 -9.57
N GLU A 90 -3.07 -10.45 -10.26
CA GLU A 90 -3.33 -10.49 -11.70
C GLU A 90 -2.05 -10.71 -12.51
N ILE A 91 -0.96 -10.03 -12.16
CA ILE A 91 0.36 -10.27 -12.77
C ILE A 91 0.75 -11.75 -12.62
N ARG A 92 0.69 -12.29 -11.39
CA ARG A 92 1.00 -13.71 -11.14
C ARG A 92 0.13 -14.65 -11.97
N ARG A 93 -1.19 -14.43 -11.97
CA ARG A 93 -2.14 -15.24 -12.75
C ARG A 93 -1.78 -15.30 -14.24
N ARG A 94 -1.38 -14.17 -14.84
CA ARG A 94 -0.99 -14.12 -16.27
C ARG A 94 0.37 -14.77 -16.51
N THR A 95 1.35 -14.56 -15.62
CA THR A 95 2.68 -15.16 -15.77
C THR A 95 2.72 -16.66 -15.51
N ASP A 96 1.86 -17.17 -14.62
CA ASP A 96 1.81 -18.59 -14.25
C ASP A 96 1.45 -19.50 -15.43
N VAL A 97 0.70 -18.99 -16.43
CA VAL A 97 0.35 -19.71 -17.66
C VAL A 97 1.58 -19.97 -18.54
N VAL A 98 2.53 -19.04 -18.56
CA VAL A 98 3.75 -19.15 -19.39
C VAL A 98 4.84 -19.95 -18.68
N GLY A 99 4.92 -19.86 -17.34
CA GLY A 99 5.89 -20.57 -16.52
C GLY A 99 7.31 -20.01 -16.64
N ILE A 100 7.95 -20.17 -17.80
CA ILE A 100 9.33 -19.73 -18.06
C ILE A 100 9.37 -18.82 -19.30
N PHE A 101 9.95 -17.63 -19.16
CA PHE A 101 10.09 -16.67 -20.24
C PHE A 101 11.45 -16.81 -20.94
N PRO A 102 11.50 -16.68 -22.27
CA PRO A 102 12.75 -16.81 -23.04
C PRO A 102 13.68 -15.60 -22.89
N ASN A 103 13.14 -14.42 -22.55
CA ASN A 103 13.88 -13.19 -22.28
C ASN A 103 13.03 -12.18 -21.49
N ARG A 104 13.64 -11.06 -21.10
CA ARG A 104 12.96 -9.98 -20.35
C ARG A 104 11.89 -9.26 -21.17
N ASP A 105 12.08 -9.12 -22.48
CA ASP A 105 11.11 -8.39 -23.31
C ASP A 105 9.79 -9.15 -23.43
N ALA A 106 9.84 -10.49 -23.40
CA ALA A 106 8.65 -11.33 -23.42
C ALA A 106 7.76 -11.11 -22.18
N ILE A 107 8.35 -10.98 -20.97
CA ILE A 107 7.57 -10.67 -19.77
C ILE A 107 7.03 -9.23 -19.80
N THR A 108 7.81 -8.26 -20.29
CA THR A 108 7.34 -6.88 -20.44
C THR A 108 6.15 -6.79 -21.40
N ARG A 109 6.16 -7.53 -22.51
CA ARG A 109 5.02 -7.57 -23.45
C ARG A 109 3.76 -8.18 -22.82
N LEU A 110 3.90 -9.15 -21.92
CA LEU A 110 2.75 -9.77 -21.24
C LEU A 110 2.19 -8.89 -20.12
N VAL A 111 3.07 -8.30 -19.30
CA VAL A 111 2.68 -7.53 -18.10
C VAL A 111 2.35 -6.07 -18.45
N GLY A 112 3.00 -5.50 -19.46
CA GLY A 112 2.81 -4.11 -19.88
C GLY A 112 1.34 -3.72 -20.10
N PRO A 113 0.56 -4.49 -20.87
CA PRO A 113 -0.86 -4.22 -21.05
C PRO A 113 -1.68 -4.26 -19.75
N VAL A 114 -1.31 -5.12 -18.79
CA VAL A 114 -1.97 -5.18 -17.45
C VAL A 114 -1.77 -3.85 -16.71
N LEU A 115 -0.55 -3.31 -16.78
CA LEU A 115 -0.21 -2.06 -16.12
C LEU A 115 -0.87 -0.86 -16.80
N ALA A 116 -0.93 -0.86 -18.14
CA ALA A 116 -1.66 0.14 -18.91
C ALA A 116 -3.14 0.14 -18.55
N GLU A 117 -3.79 -1.04 -18.56
CA GLU A 117 -5.19 -1.22 -18.18
C GLU A 117 -5.47 -0.71 -16.76
N GLN A 118 -4.61 -1.04 -15.78
CA GLN A 118 -4.77 -0.51 -14.40
C GLN A 118 -4.51 1.00 -14.29
N SER A 119 -3.67 1.56 -15.16
CA SER A 119 -3.43 3.01 -15.22
C SER A 119 -4.65 3.73 -15.80
N ASP A 120 -5.22 3.19 -16.88
CA ASP A 120 -6.40 3.74 -17.54
C ASP A 120 -7.63 3.63 -16.64
N GLU A 121 -7.87 2.48 -15.98
CA GLU A 121 -8.93 2.33 -14.97
C GLU A 121 -8.82 3.37 -13.84
N ARG A 122 -7.59 3.69 -13.42
CA ARG A 122 -7.33 4.73 -12.41
C ARG A 122 -7.64 6.14 -12.92
N ALA A 123 -7.45 6.39 -14.21
CA ALA A 123 -7.69 7.67 -14.86
C ALA A 123 -9.17 7.88 -15.24
N GLU A 124 -9.85 6.83 -15.72
CA GLU A 124 -11.23 6.84 -16.22
C GLU A 124 -12.29 6.59 -15.14
N GLY A 125 -11.95 5.82 -14.09
CA GLY A 125 -12.86 5.58 -12.97
C GLY A 125 -13.18 6.86 -12.20
N ARG A 126 -14.19 6.82 -11.30
CA ARG A 126 -14.29 7.84 -10.24
C ARG A 126 -12.94 7.83 -9.54
N ARG A 127 -12.16 8.91 -9.69
CA ARG A 127 -10.78 8.99 -9.17
C ARG A 127 -10.75 8.36 -7.78
N TYR A 128 -9.82 7.41 -7.58
CA TYR A 128 -9.66 6.71 -6.29
C TYR A 128 -9.53 7.70 -5.12
N PHE A 129 -9.05 8.91 -5.41
CA PHE A 129 -9.19 10.11 -4.60
C PHE A 129 -9.83 11.25 -5.41
N GLY A 130 -10.93 11.83 -4.92
CA GLY A 130 -11.49 13.05 -5.52
C GLY A 130 -10.50 14.22 -5.44
N LEU A 131 -10.57 15.16 -6.40
CA LEU A 131 -9.66 16.32 -6.44
C LEU A 131 -9.72 17.16 -5.16
N GLU A 132 -10.93 17.37 -4.63
CA GLU A 132 -11.14 18.09 -3.38
C GLU A 132 -10.44 17.42 -2.20
N VAL A 133 -10.53 16.09 -2.15
CA VAL A 133 -9.87 15.29 -1.12
C VAL A 133 -8.36 15.36 -1.26
N LEU A 134 -7.83 15.25 -2.49
CA LEU A 134 -6.39 15.42 -2.77
C LEU A 134 -5.89 16.80 -2.37
N ALA A 135 -6.68 17.86 -2.61
CA ALA A 135 -6.32 19.21 -2.18
C ALA A 135 -6.20 19.32 -0.65
N ARG A 136 -7.10 18.66 0.10
CA ARG A 136 -7.04 18.59 1.57
C ARG A 136 -5.91 17.70 2.09
N CYS A 137 -5.51 16.68 1.34
CA CYS A 137 -4.38 15.81 1.67
C CYS A 137 -3.01 16.48 1.43
N ARG A 138 -2.97 17.68 0.84
CA ARG A 138 -1.72 18.38 0.55
C ARG A 138 -1.11 18.97 1.84
N LEU A 139 -0.48 18.10 2.63
CA LEU A 139 0.15 18.41 3.92
C LEU A 139 1.42 19.26 3.78
N THR A 140 2.00 19.32 2.59
CA THR A 140 3.11 20.21 2.24
C THR A 140 2.85 20.76 0.85
N ALA A 141 2.82 22.08 0.69
CA ALA A 141 2.89 22.68 -0.63
C ALA A 141 4.30 22.42 -1.16
N LEU A 142 4.47 21.38 -1.98
CA LEU A 142 5.67 21.25 -2.79
C LEU A 142 5.77 22.52 -3.63
N ASP A 143 6.91 23.21 -3.51
CA ASP A 143 7.28 24.25 -4.45
C ASP A 143 7.28 23.60 -5.84
N PRO A 144 6.66 24.19 -6.89
CA PRO A 144 6.69 23.63 -8.24
C PRO A 144 8.10 23.26 -8.73
N SER A 145 9.11 23.90 -8.13
CA SER A 145 10.54 23.69 -8.30
C SER A 145 11.04 22.31 -7.82
N ASP A 146 10.35 21.67 -6.87
CA ASP A 146 10.74 20.40 -6.24
C ASP A 146 10.07 19.17 -6.88
N VAL A 147 9.16 19.36 -7.84
CA VAL A 147 8.58 18.25 -8.60
C VAL A 147 9.64 17.71 -9.55
N PRO A 148 10.10 16.44 -9.42
CA PRO A 148 11.02 15.88 -10.40
C PRO A 148 10.35 15.93 -11.77
N GLN A 149 10.92 16.70 -12.69
CA GLN A 149 10.53 16.63 -14.09
C GLN A 149 10.88 15.22 -14.57
N HIS A 150 9.89 14.35 -14.66
CA HIS A 150 10.06 13.04 -15.27
C HIS A 150 10.08 13.24 -16.79
N THR A 151 11.17 13.79 -17.31
CA THR A 151 11.32 14.15 -18.73
C THR A 151 11.67 12.94 -19.61
N ASP A 152 12.01 11.79 -19.03
CA ASP A 152 12.49 10.63 -19.78
C ASP A 152 11.54 9.42 -19.68
N LEU A 153 10.29 9.58 -20.11
CA LEU A 153 9.54 8.46 -20.65
C LEU A 153 9.76 8.48 -22.16
N PRO A 154 10.40 7.45 -22.77
CA PRO A 154 10.52 7.41 -24.22
C PRO A 154 9.11 7.46 -24.80
N ALA A 155 8.86 8.43 -25.67
CA ALA A 155 7.63 8.52 -26.41
C ALA A 155 7.38 7.18 -27.09
N LEU A 156 6.22 6.57 -26.85
CA LEU A 156 5.78 5.42 -27.64
C LEU A 156 5.47 5.95 -29.03
N ASP A 157 6.48 5.90 -29.91
CA ASP A 157 6.32 6.26 -31.30
C ASP A 157 5.30 5.28 -31.91
N SER A 158 4.23 5.84 -32.47
CA SER A 158 3.05 5.10 -32.92
C SER A 158 3.30 4.31 -34.21
N THR A 159 4.56 4.09 -34.59
CA THR A 159 4.99 3.55 -35.88
C THR A 159 5.36 2.07 -35.88
N GLU A 160 5.44 1.38 -34.73
CA GLU A 160 5.84 -0.04 -34.68
C GLU A 160 4.68 -1.05 -34.42
N ILE A 161 3.47 -0.78 -34.92
CA ILE A 161 2.37 -1.78 -34.91
C ILE A 161 2.07 -2.34 -36.33
N ALA A 162 2.87 -2.01 -37.34
CA ALA A 162 2.69 -2.58 -38.68
C ALA A 162 4.01 -3.14 -39.26
N ALA A 163 4.37 -4.36 -38.84
CA ALA A 163 5.21 -5.29 -39.61
C ALA A 163 4.95 -6.73 -39.15
#